data_AF-A0A9D1JR18-F1
#
_entry.id   AF-A0A9D1JR18-F1
#
_cell.length_a   1.000
_cell.length_b   1.000
_cell.length_c   1.000
_cell.angle_alpha   90.00
_cell.angle_beta   90.00
_cell.angle_gamma   90.00
#
_symmetry.space_group_name_H-M   'P 1'
#
loop_
_entity.id
_entity.type
_entity.pdbx_description
1 polymer ?
#
loop_
_entity_poly.entity_id
_entity_poly.type
_entity_poly.pdbx_seq_one_letter_code
_entity_poly.pdbx_strand_id
1 'polypeptide(L)'
;MNTVFFGKASDLSADFSWKDIFSDVFKPHSKDERNRLLTKGIGNNVPSPDQMLKQWQKPWLFFWVGIIGLALSILALFSWNIFAGTGMGVLLFILPAFVMPLTALIFFWEMDISGTISIFETLLMMLLGGILSLTVTGIMRNLLTLPDVAYLMGPLPEELSKLIIVWVLLSRSKYRYGLQGILIGGAVGVGFSAIESAGYAWSAFDQSFASQGLAAATQDLTQSLLARGVLSIGGHVVWAALYGGALGLMKKGGKLQFQSLLDPLVIMTWTGAFLLHTLWNLDAGAFVGIFPDSVVIFLYRLESMYIKYAVLILLAWMLLLFVMRKGIRQMAAVSRLYGSGAAAAQPAVQARQSALPQRPDLAPVLTVKASGNVNHGRSYLLVPGKSLVFGRDPARANVTVPPDTRGISAVHCEIKVKDGVPVLIDRNSSYGTFFSNGQKLEPNVPYKIKGRVRFYLADPKNYFEIDVNPPKGH
;
A
#
# COMPACT_ATOMS: atom_id res chain seq x y z
N MET A 1 -19.90 5.86 -11.23
CA MET A 1 -18.93 4.76 -11.07
C MET A 1 -17.54 5.26 -11.45
N ASN A 2 -16.50 4.91 -10.68
CA ASN A 2 -15.10 5.34 -10.89
C ASN A 2 -14.45 4.82 -12.19
N THR A 3 -15.23 4.22 -13.09
CA THR A 3 -14.79 3.62 -14.35
C THR A 3 -14.21 4.66 -15.32
N VAL A 4 -14.70 5.90 -15.32
CA VAL A 4 -14.15 6.99 -16.15
C VAL A 4 -12.77 7.44 -15.64
N PHE A 5 -12.61 7.60 -14.32
CA PHE A 5 -11.33 7.94 -13.69
C PHE A 5 -10.27 6.89 -14.01
N PHE A 6 -10.58 5.62 -13.81
CA PHE A 6 -9.64 4.54 -14.07
C PHE A 6 -9.40 4.29 -15.55
N GLY A 7 -10.38 4.53 -16.42
CA GLY A 7 -10.17 4.55 -17.87
C GLY A 7 -9.07 5.54 -18.27
N LYS A 8 -9.14 6.78 -17.76
CA LYS A 8 -8.11 7.80 -17.98
C LYS A 8 -6.79 7.50 -17.26
N ALA A 9 -6.83 7.05 -16.02
CA ALA A 9 -5.62 6.72 -15.24
C ALA A 9 -4.86 5.48 -15.78
N SER A 10 -5.55 4.65 -16.56
CA SER A 10 -4.98 3.46 -17.19
C SER A 10 -4.46 3.72 -18.62
N ASP A 11 -4.84 4.84 -19.23
CA ASP A 11 -4.19 5.35 -20.43
C ASP A 11 -2.86 6.03 -20.03
N LEU A 12 -1.74 5.43 -20.46
CA LEU A 12 -0.40 5.91 -20.15
C LEU A 12 -0.08 7.26 -20.82
N SER A 13 -0.89 7.67 -21.80
CA SER A 13 -0.77 8.93 -22.54
C SER A 13 -1.66 10.07 -22.00
N ALA A 14 -2.61 9.76 -21.11
CA ALA A 14 -3.53 10.75 -20.56
C ALA A 14 -3.09 11.25 -19.18
N ASP A 15 -3.09 12.57 -18.98
CA ASP A 15 -3.05 13.16 -17.64
C ASP A 15 -4.42 12.99 -16.97
N PHE A 16 -4.47 12.25 -15.86
CA PHE A 16 -5.65 12.24 -15.01
C PHE A 16 -5.58 13.39 -14.01
N SER A 17 -6.72 14.06 -13.80
CA SER A 17 -6.80 15.24 -12.94
C SER A 17 -6.94 14.84 -11.48
N TRP A 18 -6.07 15.37 -10.62
CA TRP A 18 -6.21 15.26 -9.17
C TRP A 18 -7.53 15.83 -8.66
N LYS A 19 -8.12 16.82 -9.36
CA LYS A 19 -9.44 17.38 -9.01
C LYS A 19 -10.54 16.32 -8.99
N ASP A 20 -10.43 15.29 -9.84
CA ASP A 20 -11.42 14.21 -9.89
C ASP A 20 -11.33 13.29 -8.66
N ILE A 21 -10.14 13.09 -8.08
CA ILE A 21 -9.98 12.28 -6.85
C ILE A 21 -10.72 12.93 -5.68
N PHE A 22 -10.67 14.26 -5.57
CA PHE A 22 -11.30 15.01 -4.48
C PHE A 22 -12.76 15.40 -4.74
N SER A 23 -13.37 14.99 -5.86
CA SER A 23 -14.72 15.42 -6.24
C SER A 23 -15.82 14.98 -5.28
N ASP A 24 -15.55 13.98 -4.44
CA ASP A 24 -16.55 13.33 -3.58
C ASP A 24 -16.42 13.75 -2.11
N VAL A 25 -15.47 14.63 -1.77
CA VAL A 25 -15.21 15.11 -0.40
C VAL A 25 -16.46 15.70 0.25
N PHE A 26 -17.20 16.52 -0.50
CA PHE A 26 -18.38 17.25 0.00
C PHE A 26 -19.72 16.57 -0.34
N LYS A 27 -19.70 15.39 -0.96
CA LYS A 27 -20.92 14.68 -1.33
C LYS A 27 -21.50 13.94 -0.11
N PRO A 28 -22.82 13.78 -0.03
CA PRO A 28 -23.43 12.92 0.98
C PRO A 28 -23.09 11.45 0.69
N HIS A 29 -22.68 10.71 1.72
CA HIS A 29 -22.34 9.28 1.63
C HIS A 29 -23.38 8.43 2.36
N SER A 30 -23.92 7.43 1.68
CA SER A 30 -24.89 6.48 2.23
C SER A 30 -24.29 5.67 3.40
N LYS A 31 -25.15 5.01 4.19
CA LYS A 31 -24.68 4.11 5.27
C LYS A 31 -23.87 2.96 4.70
N ASP A 32 -24.25 2.43 3.55
CA ASP A 32 -23.57 1.31 2.91
C ASP A 32 -22.18 1.72 2.37
N GLU A 33 -22.05 2.92 1.79
CA GLU A 33 -20.76 3.45 1.36
C GLU A 33 -19.80 3.62 2.54
N ARG A 34 -20.30 4.14 3.66
CA ARG A 34 -19.54 4.28 4.91
C ARG A 34 -19.12 2.92 5.49
N ASN A 35 -20.05 1.98 5.58
CA ASN A 35 -19.79 0.63 6.08
C ASN A 35 -18.75 -0.07 5.22
N ARG A 36 -18.86 0.04 3.89
CA ARG A 36 -17.90 -0.52 2.94
C ARG A 36 -16.50 0.07 3.11
N LEU A 37 -16.40 1.39 3.30
CA LEU A 37 -15.10 2.04 3.54
C LEU A 37 -14.48 1.52 4.85
N LEU A 38 -15.23 1.55 5.95
CA LEU A 38 -14.72 1.17 7.28
C LEU A 38 -14.40 -0.32 7.41
N THR A 39 -15.07 -1.18 6.65
CA THR A 39 -14.82 -2.62 6.64
C THR A 39 -13.81 -3.08 5.59
N LYS A 40 -13.28 -2.16 4.76
CA LYS A 40 -12.20 -2.40 3.80
C LYS A 40 -11.04 -3.13 4.47
N GLY A 41 -10.54 -4.18 3.81
CA GLY A 41 -9.42 -4.97 4.32
C GLY A 41 -9.78 -6.03 5.37
N ILE A 42 -11.08 -6.27 5.63
CA ILE A 42 -11.55 -7.22 6.65
C ILE A 42 -12.38 -8.34 6.02
N GLY A 43 -11.95 -9.59 6.20
CA GLY A 43 -12.71 -10.78 5.78
C GLY A 43 -13.09 -10.74 4.30
N ASN A 44 -14.40 -10.83 4.01
CA ASN A 44 -14.94 -10.81 2.65
C ASN A 44 -14.90 -9.42 1.98
N ASN A 45 -14.50 -8.37 2.69
CA ASN A 45 -14.38 -7.00 2.16
C ASN A 45 -12.98 -6.68 1.62
N VAL A 46 -12.18 -7.72 1.35
CA VAL A 46 -10.91 -7.60 0.61
C VAL A 46 -11.20 -7.79 -0.88
N PRO A 47 -11.05 -6.76 -1.74
CA PRO A 47 -11.33 -6.88 -3.16
C PRO A 47 -10.39 -7.87 -3.85
N SER A 48 -10.92 -8.64 -4.81
CA SER A 48 -10.08 -9.39 -5.74
C SER A 48 -9.37 -8.44 -6.70
N PRO A 49 -8.23 -8.84 -7.31
CA PRO A 49 -7.46 -7.94 -8.17
C PRO A 49 -8.20 -7.36 -9.37
N ASP A 50 -9.18 -8.08 -9.93
CA ASP A 50 -10.05 -7.61 -11.02
C ASP A 50 -11.12 -6.61 -10.54
N GLN A 51 -11.46 -6.62 -9.25
CA GLN A 51 -12.51 -5.78 -8.68
C GLN A 51 -11.97 -4.54 -7.95
N MET A 52 -10.68 -4.50 -7.56
CA MET A 52 -10.12 -3.43 -6.73
C MET A 52 -10.42 -2.01 -7.24
N LEU A 53 -10.33 -1.76 -8.55
CA LEU A 53 -10.63 -0.44 -9.13
C LEU A 53 -12.13 -0.13 -9.11
N LYS A 54 -12.98 -1.12 -9.43
CA LYS A 54 -14.44 -0.95 -9.42
C LYS A 54 -14.94 -0.69 -8.01
N GLN A 55 -14.26 -1.28 -7.02
CA GLN A 55 -14.65 -1.23 -5.63
C GLN A 55 -14.05 -0.08 -4.83
N TRP A 56 -12.99 0.52 -5.34
CA TRP A 56 -12.37 1.70 -4.73
C TRP A 56 -13.35 2.87 -4.69
N GLN A 57 -13.40 3.54 -3.54
CA GLN A 57 -14.16 4.77 -3.33
C GLN A 57 -13.18 5.95 -3.29
N LYS A 58 -13.62 7.09 -3.83
CA LYS A 58 -12.81 8.31 -3.80
C LYS A 58 -12.64 8.80 -2.35
N PRO A 59 -11.51 9.42 -1.99
CA PRO A 59 -11.28 9.92 -0.63
C PRO A 59 -12.26 11.02 -0.24
N TRP A 60 -12.78 10.93 0.98
CA TRP A 60 -13.66 11.94 1.58
C TRP A 60 -13.57 11.97 3.11
N LEU A 61 -13.30 10.82 3.74
CA LEU A 61 -13.28 10.69 5.20
C LEU A 61 -12.14 11.49 5.82
N PHE A 62 -10.97 11.55 5.15
CA PHE A 62 -9.81 12.29 5.63
C PHE A 62 -10.16 13.75 5.97
N PHE A 63 -10.95 14.40 5.11
CA PHE A 63 -11.35 15.79 5.27
C PHE A 63 -12.13 16.00 6.57
N TRP A 64 -13.14 15.16 6.82
CA TRP A 64 -13.98 15.27 8.01
C TRP A 64 -13.25 14.86 9.29
N VAL A 65 -12.35 13.88 9.23
CA VAL A 65 -11.45 13.55 10.35
C VAL A 65 -10.60 14.76 10.71
N GLY A 66 -10.07 15.47 9.72
CA GLY A 66 -9.31 16.70 9.92
C GLY A 66 -10.15 17.82 10.53
N ILE A 67 -11.32 18.13 9.96
CA ILE A 67 -12.21 19.18 10.47
C ILE A 67 -12.66 18.91 11.90
N ILE A 68 -13.12 17.68 12.19
CA ILE A 68 -13.56 17.29 13.54
C ILE A 68 -12.37 17.32 14.50
N GLY A 69 -11.21 16.80 14.10
CA GLY A 69 -10.00 16.83 14.93
C GLY A 69 -9.55 18.24 15.27
N LEU A 70 -9.59 19.17 14.31
CA LEU A 70 -9.27 20.59 14.53
C LEU A 70 -10.28 21.23 15.48
N ALA A 71 -11.58 20.99 15.29
CA ALA A 71 -12.61 21.48 16.20
C ALA A 71 -12.42 20.96 17.64
N LEU A 72 -12.10 19.68 17.79
CA LEU A 72 -11.79 19.07 19.09
C LEU A 72 -10.50 19.64 19.69
N SER A 73 -9.50 19.99 18.88
CA SER A 73 -8.26 20.63 19.34
C SER A 73 -8.52 22.05 19.86
N ILE A 74 -9.38 22.81 19.18
CA ILE A 74 -9.83 24.13 19.65
C ILE A 74 -10.63 23.99 20.95
N LEU A 75 -11.50 22.99 21.04
CA LEU A 75 -12.24 22.71 22.27
C LEU A 75 -11.30 22.31 23.43
N ALA A 76 -10.26 21.52 23.17
CA ALA A 76 -9.27 21.17 24.17
C ALA A 76 -8.50 22.40 24.67
N LEU A 77 -8.10 23.30 23.76
CA LEU A 77 -7.47 24.57 24.11
C LEU A 77 -8.41 25.48 24.91
N PHE A 78 -9.66 25.61 24.50
CA PHE A 78 -10.67 26.39 25.23
C PHE A 78 -10.89 25.81 26.64
N SER A 79 -11.03 24.50 26.74
CA SER A 79 -11.22 23.80 28.02
C SER A 79 -10.01 23.99 28.96
N TRP A 80 -8.80 23.94 28.41
CA TRP A 80 -7.56 24.23 29.14
C TRP A 80 -7.54 25.65 29.74
N ASN A 81 -8.05 26.65 29.01
CA ASN A 81 -8.11 28.02 29.50
C ASN A 81 -9.15 28.23 30.62
N ILE A 82 -10.10 27.29 30.81
CA ILE A 82 -11.11 27.37 31.88
C ILE A 82 -10.70 26.52 33.09
N PHE A 83 -10.24 25.29 32.86
CA PHE A 83 -9.92 24.33 33.92
C PHE A 83 -8.64 23.55 33.59
N ALA A 84 -7.52 24.27 33.50
CA ALA A 84 -6.20 23.65 33.36
C ALA A 84 -5.95 22.61 34.46
N GLY A 85 -5.37 21.48 34.08
CA GLY A 85 -5.07 20.38 34.99
C GLY A 85 -4.53 19.17 34.23
N THR A 86 -3.96 18.20 34.94
CA THR A 86 -3.21 17.09 34.34
C THR A 86 -4.00 16.34 33.27
N GLY A 87 -5.28 16.05 33.51
CA GLY A 87 -6.14 15.36 32.53
C GLY A 87 -6.35 16.17 31.25
N MET A 88 -6.62 17.48 31.36
CA MET A 88 -6.77 18.36 30.20
C MET A 88 -5.43 18.61 29.48
N GLY A 89 -4.32 18.64 30.23
CA GLY A 89 -2.97 18.72 29.69
C GLY A 89 -2.65 17.52 28.80
N VAL A 90 -2.93 16.29 29.25
CA VAL A 90 -2.77 15.09 28.41
C VAL A 90 -3.56 15.20 27.10
N LEU A 91 -4.81 15.67 27.16
CA LEU A 91 -5.61 15.89 25.96
C LEU A 91 -4.99 16.95 25.03
N LEU A 92 -4.60 18.11 25.58
CA LEU A 92 -4.06 19.23 24.81
C LEU A 92 -2.70 18.93 24.16
N PHE A 93 -1.85 18.13 24.80
CA PHE A 93 -0.51 17.85 24.29
C PHE A 93 -0.55 16.77 23.20
N ILE A 94 -1.49 15.83 23.31
CA ILE A 94 -1.59 14.70 22.39
C ILE A 94 -2.51 15.00 21.22
N LEU A 95 -3.75 15.45 21.46
CA LEU A 95 -4.75 15.52 20.40
C LEU A 95 -4.29 16.36 19.20
N PRO A 96 -3.88 17.64 19.35
CA PRO A 96 -3.51 18.49 18.23
C PRO A 96 -2.28 17.97 17.47
N ALA A 97 -1.35 17.32 18.18
CA ALA A 97 -0.16 16.70 17.57
C ALA A 97 -0.51 15.55 16.60
N PHE A 98 -1.66 14.90 16.79
CA PHE A 98 -2.11 13.79 15.93
C PHE A 98 -3.04 14.22 14.80
N VAL A 99 -3.79 15.33 14.90
CA VAL A 99 -4.88 15.66 13.96
C VAL A 99 -4.43 15.71 12.50
N MET A 100 -3.46 16.56 12.18
CA MET A 100 -3.02 16.76 10.80
C MET A 100 -2.23 15.57 10.26
N PRO A 101 -1.32 14.94 11.03
CA PRO A 101 -0.70 13.68 10.62
C PRO A 101 -1.74 12.58 10.34
N LEU A 102 -2.68 12.35 11.25
CA LEU A 102 -3.71 11.32 11.09
C LEU A 102 -4.61 11.60 9.89
N THR A 103 -4.93 12.87 9.63
CA THR A 103 -5.67 13.28 8.42
C THR A 103 -4.96 12.83 7.15
N ALA A 104 -3.65 13.04 7.04
CA ALA A 104 -2.86 12.57 5.90
C ALA A 104 -2.83 11.02 5.81
N LEU A 105 -2.77 10.32 6.95
CA LEU A 105 -2.82 8.86 6.98
C LEU A 105 -4.16 8.31 6.50
N ILE A 106 -5.28 8.90 6.92
CA ILE A 106 -6.61 8.52 6.42
C ILE A 106 -6.68 8.75 4.92
N PHE A 107 -6.14 9.87 4.41
CA PHE A 107 -6.06 10.10 2.97
C PHE A 107 -5.25 9.00 2.25
N PHE A 108 -4.07 8.64 2.76
CA PHE A 108 -3.28 7.53 2.17
C PHE A 108 -4.01 6.19 2.24
N TRP A 109 -4.74 5.94 3.32
CA TRP A 109 -5.55 4.73 3.48
C TRP A 109 -6.71 4.69 2.48
N GLU A 110 -7.41 5.80 2.28
CA GLU A 110 -8.44 5.93 1.25
C GLU A 110 -7.85 5.74 -0.16
N MET A 111 -6.65 6.28 -0.40
CA MET A 111 -5.91 6.12 -1.66
C MET A 111 -5.39 4.70 -1.92
N ASP A 112 -5.32 3.80 -0.93
CA ASP A 112 -4.96 2.40 -1.17
C ASP A 112 -6.06 1.68 -1.97
N ILE A 113 -5.92 1.69 -3.30
CA ILE A 113 -6.84 1.05 -4.24
C ILE A 113 -6.95 -0.46 -4.00
N SER A 114 -5.89 -1.10 -3.50
CA SER A 114 -5.85 -2.56 -3.34
C SER A 114 -6.92 -3.07 -2.37
N GLY A 115 -7.30 -2.25 -1.39
CA GLY A 115 -8.33 -2.61 -0.44
C GLY A 115 -7.94 -3.68 0.56
N THR A 116 -6.66 -4.02 0.68
CA THR A 116 -6.24 -5.15 1.53
C THR A 116 -5.86 -4.72 2.94
N ILE A 117 -5.50 -3.45 3.16
CA ILE A 117 -5.07 -2.94 4.47
C ILE A 117 -6.28 -2.30 5.17
N SER A 118 -6.65 -2.84 6.32
CA SER A 118 -7.76 -2.30 7.12
C SER A 118 -7.34 -1.06 7.91
N ILE A 119 -8.32 -0.29 8.37
CA ILE A 119 -8.04 0.86 9.24
C ILE A 119 -7.38 0.43 10.56
N PHE A 120 -7.79 -0.70 11.14
CA PHE A 120 -7.18 -1.25 12.35
C PHE A 120 -5.70 -1.56 12.15
N GLU A 121 -5.38 -2.19 11.03
CA GLU A 121 -4.00 -2.51 10.69
C GLU A 121 -3.17 -1.25 10.44
N THR A 122 -3.77 -0.26 9.76
CA THR A 122 -3.16 1.05 9.51
C THR A 122 -2.80 1.77 10.82
N LEU A 123 -3.74 1.84 11.76
CA LEU A 123 -3.53 2.44 13.08
C LEU A 123 -2.52 1.67 13.93
N LEU A 124 -2.52 0.34 13.83
CA LEU A 124 -1.52 -0.49 14.51
C LEU A 124 -0.12 -0.27 13.95
N MET A 125 0.03 -0.16 12.63
CA MET A 125 1.31 0.16 11.98
C MET A 125 1.77 1.57 12.33
N MET A 126 0.84 2.53 12.47
CA MET A 126 1.15 3.87 12.94
C MET A 126 1.73 3.85 14.35
N LEU A 127 1.05 3.20 15.29
CA LEU A 127 1.49 3.14 16.69
C LEU A 127 2.81 2.38 16.84
N LEU A 128 2.86 1.12 16.39
CA LEU A 128 4.05 0.28 16.52
C LEU A 128 5.21 0.81 15.69
N GLY A 129 4.93 1.25 14.46
CA GLY A 129 5.95 1.79 13.57
C GLY A 129 6.55 3.08 14.09
N GLY A 130 5.73 4.00 14.63
CA GLY A 130 6.19 5.24 15.26
C GLY A 130 7.07 4.97 16.48
N ILE A 131 6.61 4.14 17.42
CA ILE A 131 7.38 3.80 18.63
C ILE A 131 8.70 3.11 18.26
N LEU A 132 8.65 2.08 17.41
CA LEU A 132 9.85 1.35 17.00
C LEU A 132 10.84 2.25 16.25
N SER A 133 10.37 3.15 15.37
CA SER A 133 11.26 4.05 14.65
C SER A 133 11.93 5.08 15.58
N LEU A 134 11.22 5.61 16.58
CA LEU A 134 11.81 6.46 17.61
C LEU A 134 12.83 5.69 18.48
N THR A 135 12.52 4.44 18.87
CA THR A 135 13.45 3.59 19.62
C THR A 135 14.73 3.33 18.82
N VAL A 136 14.61 2.95 17.55
CA VAL A 136 15.76 2.72 16.67
C VAL A 136 16.54 4.02 16.43
N THR A 137 15.85 5.16 16.34
CA THR A 137 16.50 6.48 16.24
C THR A 137 17.36 6.76 17.47
N GLY A 138 16.84 6.53 18.67
CA GLY A 138 17.58 6.68 19.92
C GLY A 138 18.82 5.79 19.95
N ILE A 139 18.71 4.54 19.50
CA ILE A 139 19.86 3.62 19.38
C ILE A 139 20.87 4.15 18.36
N MET A 140 20.43 4.54 17.17
CA MET A 140 21.30 5.04 16.10
C MET A 140 22.08 6.29 16.50
N ARG A 141 21.47 7.22 17.25
CA ARG A 141 22.14 8.42 17.76
C ARG A 141 23.30 8.08 18.70
N ASN A 142 23.24 6.95 19.42
CA ASN A 142 24.34 6.48 20.26
C ASN A 142 25.42 5.73 19.48
N LEU A 143 25.08 5.15 18.32
CA LEU A 143 26.02 4.38 17.48
C LEU A 143 26.74 5.23 16.44
N LEU A 144 26.10 6.29 15.94
CA LEU A 144 26.63 7.16 14.90
C LEU A 144 27.36 8.35 15.55
N THR A 145 28.69 8.35 15.48
CA THR A 145 29.49 9.52 15.83
C THR A 145 29.45 10.53 14.68
N LEU A 146 28.46 11.43 14.71
CA LEU A 146 28.33 12.50 13.73
C LEU A 146 28.78 13.83 14.34
N PRO A 147 29.26 14.80 13.53
CA PRO A 147 29.54 16.15 14.00
C PRO A 147 28.30 16.74 14.67
N ASP A 148 28.47 17.50 15.77
CA ASP A 148 27.38 18.10 16.55
C ASP A 148 26.72 19.26 15.79
N VAL A 149 26.00 18.87 14.73
CA VAL A 149 25.40 19.76 13.75
C VAL A 149 23.95 19.32 13.60
N ALA A 150 23.05 20.10 14.19
CA ALA A 150 21.63 19.75 14.36
C ALA A 150 20.93 19.33 13.05
N TYR A 151 21.29 19.95 11.93
CA TYR A 151 20.71 19.65 10.62
C TYR A 151 21.18 18.32 10.01
N LEU A 152 22.20 17.66 10.54
CA LEU A 152 22.63 16.30 10.13
C LEU A 152 22.35 15.25 11.22
N MET A 153 22.50 15.64 12.48
CA MET A 153 22.40 14.76 13.65
C MET A 153 20.99 14.25 13.92
N GLY A 154 19.96 15.04 13.58
CA GLY A 154 18.57 14.57 13.60
C GLY A 154 18.20 13.76 12.37
N PRO A 155 18.32 14.33 11.16
CA PRO A 155 17.75 13.74 9.96
C PRO A 155 18.28 12.36 9.58
N LEU A 156 19.59 12.13 9.69
CA LEU A 156 20.16 10.87 9.21
C LEU A 156 19.71 9.66 10.06
N PRO A 157 19.86 9.66 11.41
CA PRO A 157 19.35 8.57 12.24
C PRO A 157 17.85 8.33 12.08
N GLU A 158 17.07 9.39 11.94
CA GLU A 158 15.60 9.31 11.86
C GLU A 158 15.11 8.72 10.54
N GLU A 159 15.64 9.20 9.40
CA GLU A 159 15.26 8.68 8.09
C GLU A 159 15.76 7.25 7.88
N LEU A 160 16.93 6.87 8.42
CA LEU A 160 17.41 5.48 8.40
C LEU A 160 16.52 4.58 9.25
N SER A 161 16.17 5.01 10.46
CA SER A 161 15.32 4.24 11.39
C SER A 161 13.96 3.96 10.77
N LYS A 162 13.30 4.99 10.24
CA LYS A 162 12.01 4.83 9.58
C LYS A 162 12.13 3.96 8.32
N LEU A 163 13.19 4.09 7.52
CA LEU A 163 13.42 3.21 6.37
C LEU A 163 13.49 1.73 6.77
N ILE A 164 14.22 1.41 7.84
CA ILE A 164 14.32 0.03 8.36
C ILE A 164 12.94 -0.49 8.76
N ILE A 165 12.19 0.27 9.56
CA ILE A 165 10.86 -0.15 10.01
C ILE A 165 9.90 -0.34 8.82
N VAL A 166 9.91 0.59 7.87
CA VAL A 166 9.10 0.49 6.65
C VAL A 166 9.49 -0.75 5.82
N TRP A 167 10.78 -1.03 5.66
CA TRP A 167 11.28 -2.22 4.98
C TRP A 167 10.82 -3.52 5.66
N VAL A 168 10.90 -3.60 6.99
CA VAL A 168 10.44 -4.76 7.78
C VAL A 168 8.94 -4.98 7.59
N LEU A 169 8.13 -3.93 7.74
CA LEU A 169 6.68 -4.01 7.57
C LEU A 169 6.32 -4.43 6.14
N LEU A 170 6.94 -3.81 5.12
CA LEU A 170 6.71 -4.13 3.72
C LEU A 170 7.22 -5.51 3.31
N SER A 171 8.14 -6.12 4.04
CA SER A 171 8.65 -7.45 3.75
C SER A 171 7.58 -8.55 3.92
N ARG A 172 6.49 -8.27 4.64
CA ARG A 172 5.35 -9.19 4.78
C ARG A 172 4.69 -9.48 3.43
N SER A 173 4.43 -10.75 3.11
CA SER A 173 3.97 -11.22 1.78
C SER A 173 2.59 -10.69 1.32
N LYS A 174 1.77 -10.17 2.25
CA LYS A 174 0.44 -9.63 1.95
C LYS A 174 0.47 -8.26 1.28
N TYR A 175 1.51 -7.45 1.53
CA TYR A 175 1.68 -6.15 0.85
C TYR A 175 2.46 -6.35 -0.42
N ARG A 176 2.00 -5.81 -1.54
CA ARG A 176 2.51 -6.11 -2.89
C ARG A 176 2.67 -4.87 -3.77
N TYR A 177 2.12 -3.74 -3.34
CA TYR A 177 1.83 -2.62 -4.22
C TYR A 177 2.41 -1.30 -3.72
N GLY A 178 2.69 -0.39 -4.65
CA GLY A 178 3.24 0.93 -4.36
C GLY A 178 2.36 1.78 -3.44
N LEU A 179 1.04 1.79 -3.65
CA LEU A 179 0.11 2.56 -2.81
C LEU A 179 0.04 2.02 -1.37
N GLN A 180 0.19 0.71 -1.17
CA GLN A 180 0.35 0.13 0.16
C GLN A 180 1.68 0.55 0.79
N GLY A 181 2.73 0.67 -0.02
CA GLY A 181 4.00 1.25 0.40
C GLY A 181 3.88 2.69 0.90
N ILE A 182 3.13 3.53 0.19
CA ILE A 182 2.81 4.91 0.62
C ILE A 182 2.07 4.87 1.96
N LEU A 183 1.05 4.02 2.08
CA LEU A 183 0.26 3.88 3.31
C LEU A 183 1.12 3.42 4.50
N ILE A 184 1.94 2.39 4.33
CA ILE A 184 2.80 1.85 5.40
C ILE A 184 3.87 2.86 5.79
N GLY A 185 4.53 3.49 4.81
CA GLY A 185 5.49 4.57 5.03
C GLY A 185 4.86 5.73 5.78
N GLY A 186 3.72 6.21 5.29
CA GLY A 186 2.95 7.27 5.93
C GLY A 186 2.50 6.92 7.34
N ALA A 187 2.08 5.68 7.62
CA ALA A 187 1.71 5.24 8.96
C ALA A 187 2.88 5.38 9.94
N VAL A 188 4.06 4.85 9.58
CA VAL A 188 5.29 5.00 10.37
C VAL A 188 5.62 6.47 10.58
N GLY A 189 5.56 7.28 9.52
CA GLY A 189 5.82 8.71 9.57
C GLY A 189 4.84 9.50 10.45
N VAL A 190 3.56 9.13 10.47
CA VAL A 190 2.56 9.72 11.37
C VAL A 190 2.85 9.39 12.82
N GLY A 191 3.10 8.12 13.13
CA GLY A 191 3.44 7.71 14.50
C GLY A 191 4.67 8.45 15.02
N PHE A 192 5.72 8.55 14.19
CA PHE A 192 6.93 9.32 14.49
C PHE A 192 6.60 10.80 14.72
N SER A 193 5.98 11.44 13.72
CA SER A 193 5.69 12.88 13.72
C SER A 193 4.81 13.31 14.90
N ALA A 194 3.79 12.51 15.24
CA ALA A 194 2.83 12.88 16.27
C ALA A 194 3.41 12.73 17.68
N ILE A 195 4.13 11.64 17.95
CA ILE A 195 4.81 11.43 19.24
C ILE A 195 5.90 12.50 19.43
N GLU A 196 6.70 12.76 18.39
CA GLU A 196 7.73 13.79 18.46
C GLU A 196 7.10 15.17 18.71
N SER A 197 6.01 15.50 18.02
CA SER A 197 5.33 16.80 18.21
C SER A 197 4.72 16.96 19.60
N ALA A 198 4.16 15.90 20.17
CA ALA A 198 3.71 15.92 21.57
C ALA A 198 4.89 16.13 22.54
N GLY A 199 6.06 15.57 22.25
CA GLY A 199 7.29 15.79 23.01
C GLY A 199 7.80 17.24 22.94
N TYR A 200 7.79 17.86 21.77
CA TYR A 200 8.13 19.29 21.61
C TYR A 200 7.13 20.20 22.33
N ALA A 201 5.84 19.89 22.24
CA ALA A 201 4.78 20.58 22.96
C ALA A 201 5.02 20.50 24.48
N TRP A 202 5.38 19.32 24.98
CA TRP A 202 5.73 19.11 26.38
C TRP A 202 6.97 19.91 26.80
N SER A 203 8.05 19.84 26.02
CA SER A 203 9.29 20.54 26.35
C SER A 203 9.10 22.06 26.36
N ALA A 204 8.34 22.61 25.42
CA ALA A 204 8.01 24.04 25.38
C ALA A 204 7.21 24.48 26.61
N PHE A 205 6.22 23.68 27.01
CA PHE A 205 5.45 23.94 28.23
C PHE A 205 6.35 23.94 29.47
N ASP A 206 7.14 22.88 29.65
CA ASP A 206 7.94 22.64 30.86
C ASP A 206 8.99 23.76 31.07
N GLN A 207 9.68 24.18 30.00
CA GLN A 207 10.68 25.25 30.05
C GLN A 207 10.10 26.59 30.55
N SER A 208 8.91 26.94 30.09
CA SER A 208 8.28 28.22 30.43
C SER A 208 7.43 28.13 31.69
N PHE A 209 6.95 26.95 32.09
CA PHE A 209 6.12 26.78 33.27
C PHE A 209 6.88 27.14 34.56
N ALA A 210 8.10 26.63 34.71
CA ALA A 210 8.90 26.86 35.90
C ALA A 210 9.36 28.32 36.05
N SER A 211 9.58 29.02 34.92
CA SER A 211 10.20 30.35 34.89
C SER A 211 9.22 31.51 34.73
N GLN A 212 8.13 31.31 33.99
CA GLN A 212 7.21 32.36 33.54
C GLN A 212 5.74 32.06 33.90
N GLY A 213 5.46 30.87 34.45
CA GLY A 213 4.14 30.46 34.90
C GLY A 213 3.22 29.93 33.78
N LEU A 214 1.99 29.60 34.16
CA LEU A 214 1.04 28.86 33.32
C LEU A 214 0.67 29.59 32.02
N ALA A 215 0.53 30.92 32.04
CA ALA A 215 0.11 31.69 30.86
C ALA A 215 1.15 31.63 29.74
N ALA A 216 2.42 31.92 30.07
CA ALA A 216 3.53 31.83 29.12
C ALA A 216 3.75 30.39 28.63
N ALA A 217 3.73 29.42 29.56
CA ALA A 217 3.83 28.00 29.20
C ALA A 217 2.74 27.53 28.24
N THR A 218 1.50 27.98 28.45
CA THR A 218 0.38 27.69 27.56
C THR A 218 0.57 28.32 26.18
N GLN A 219 1.11 29.53 26.13
CA GLN A 219 1.41 30.21 24.87
C GLN A 219 2.47 29.44 24.08
N ASP A 220 3.59 29.06 24.68
CA ASP A 220 4.69 28.36 24.01
C ASP A 220 4.29 26.94 23.57
N LEU A 221 3.55 26.23 24.42
CA LEU A 221 2.89 24.97 24.08
C LEU A 221 2.02 25.12 22.83
N THR A 222 1.15 26.13 22.82
CA THR A 222 0.19 26.35 21.72
C THR A 222 0.91 26.75 20.44
N GLN A 223 1.94 27.60 20.51
CA GLN A 223 2.77 27.97 19.36
C GLN A 223 3.49 26.75 18.76
N SER A 224 4.05 25.89 19.61
CA SER A 224 4.68 24.63 19.19
C SER A 224 3.67 23.72 18.47
N LEU A 225 2.49 23.50 19.06
CA LEU A 225 1.44 22.67 18.46
C LEU A 225 0.91 23.24 17.14
N LEU A 226 0.72 24.55 17.03
CA LEU A 226 0.26 25.20 15.81
C LEU A 226 1.30 25.07 14.69
N ALA A 227 2.55 25.44 14.96
CA ALA A 227 3.62 25.36 13.96
C ALA A 227 3.80 23.92 13.48
N ARG A 228 3.90 22.97 14.40
CA ARG A 228 4.10 21.55 14.07
C ARG A 228 2.89 20.91 13.40
N GLY A 229 1.68 21.28 13.80
CA GLY A 229 0.43 20.79 13.20
C GLY A 229 0.23 21.29 11.76
N VAL A 230 0.43 22.59 11.50
CA VAL A 230 0.31 23.16 10.15
C VAL A 230 1.36 22.58 9.21
N LEU A 231 2.60 22.45 9.70
CA LEU A 231 3.71 22.02 8.87
C LEU A 231 3.81 20.50 8.71
N SER A 232 3.11 19.69 9.53
CA SER A 232 3.21 18.23 9.48
C SER A 232 2.82 17.63 8.13
N ILE A 233 2.04 18.36 7.33
CA ILE A 233 1.62 17.93 5.99
C ILE A 233 2.78 17.75 5.01
N GLY A 234 3.98 18.28 5.27
CA GLY A 234 5.17 18.02 4.43
C GLY A 234 6.42 17.60 5.19
N GLY A 235 6.25 17.12 6.43
CA GLY A 235 7.33 16.56 7.25
C GLY A 235 7.42 15.03 7.16
N HIS A 236 7.74 14.39 8.30
CA HIS A 236 8.02 12.95 8.39
C HIS A 236 6.96 12.05 7.74
N VAL A 237 5.68 12.46 7.76
CA VAL A 237 4.56 11.71 7.15
C VAL A 237 4.79 11.51 5.65
N VAL A 238 5.10 12.59 4.94
CA VAL A 238 5.35 12.57 3.49
C VAL A 238 6.69 11.91 3.21
N TRP A 239 7.73 12.27 3.96
CA TRP A 239 9.08 11.72 3.78
C TRP A 239 9.09 10.20 3.86
N ALA A 240 8.42 9.61 4.85
CA ALA A 240 8.32 8.17 4.99
C ALA A 240 7.45 7.50 3.93
N ALA A 241 6.38 8.17 3.49
CA ALA A 241 5.54 7.70 2.41
C ALA A 241 6.28 7.63 1.05
N LEU A 242 7.26 8.51 0.82
CA LEU A 242 8.05 8.53 -0.42
C LEU A 242 8.81 7.22 -0.65
N TYR A 243 9.73 6.88 0.25
CA TYR A 243 10.53 5.66 0.11
C TYR A 243 9.69 4.41 0.41
N GLY A 244 8.65 4.49 1.25
CA GLY A 244 7.68 3.40 1.40
C GLY A 244 7.00 3.06 0.07
N GLY A 245 6.52 4.07 -0.65
CA GLY A 245 5.92 3.90 -1.98
C GLY A 245 6.89 3.33 -3.00
N ALA A 246 8.13 3.82 -3.03
CA ALA A 246 9.18 3.29 -3.90
C ALA A 246 9.48 1.80 -3.62
N LEU A 247 9.67 1.42 -2.36
CA LEU A 247 9.87 0.02 -1.97
C LEU A 247 8.68 -0.86 -2.35
N GLY A 248 7.45 -0.38 -2.14
CA GLY A 248 6.23 -1.07 -2.53
C GLY A 248 6.14 -1.31 -4.04
N LEU A 249 6.60 -0.36 -4.86
CA LEU A 249 6.68 -0.52 -6.32
C LEU A 249 7.72 -1.57 -6.73
N MET A 250 8.88 -1.60 -6.06
CA MET A 250 9.97 -2.54 -6.36
C MET A 250 9.64 -3.99 -6.04
N LYS A 251 8.68 -4.22 -5.14
CA LYS A 251 8.25 -5.56 -4.79
C LYS A 251 7.67 -6.35 -5.96
N LYS A 252 7.04 -5.68 -6.94
CA LYS A 252 6.40 -6.31 -8.13
C LYS A 252 5.55 -7.55 -7.81
N GLY A 253 4.89 -7.59 -6.64
CA GLY A 253 4.12 -8.74 -6.17
C GLY A 253 4.91 -9.91 -5.57
N GLY A 254 6.25 -9.86 -5.58
CA GLY A 254 7.16 -10.86 -5.01
C GLY A 254 7.60 -10.55 -3.58
N LYS A 255 8.82 -10.98 -3.19
CA LYS A 255 9.46 -10.62 -1.92
C LYS A 255 10.35 -9.41 -2.10
N LEU A 256 10.46 -8.57 -1.08
CA LEU A 256 11.43 -7.49 -1.08
C LEU A 256 12.83 -8.09 -0.91
N GLN A 257 13.78 -7.65 -1.72
CA GLN A 257 15.18 -8.08 -1.62
C GLN A 257 16.04 -6.93 -1.11
N PHE A 258 17.18 -7.21 -0.49
CA PHE A 258 18.13 -6.16 -0.10
C PHE A 258 18.56 -5.31 -1.29
N GLN A 259 18.71 -5.92 -2.47
CA GLN A 259 19.01 -5.20 -3.72
C GLN A 259 17.95 -4.16 -4.10
N SER A 260 16.71 -4.29 -3.62
CA SER A 260 15.66 -3.29 -3.83
C SER A 260 16.00 -1.93 -3.18
N LEU A 261 16.88 -1.90 -2.17
CA LEU A 261 17.37 -0.65 -1.56
C LEU A 261 18.29 0.13 -2.51
N LEU A 262 18.90 -0.55 -3.49
CA LEU A 262 19.79 0.06 -4.48
C LEU A 262 19.04 0.52 -5.73
N ASP A 263 17.71 0.34 -5.79
CA ASP A 263 16.93 0.81 -6.92
C ASP A 263 16.98 2.35 -7.01
N PRO A 264 17.19 2.94 -8.20
CA PRO A 264 17.28 4.39 -8.36
C PRO A 264 16.08 5.15 -7.80
N LEU A 265 14.86 4.59 -7.85
CA LEU A 265 13.67 5.24 -7.29
C LEU A 265 13.73 5.25 -5.75
N VAL A 266 14.19 4.17 -5.13
CA VAL A 266 14.33 4.08 -3.66
C VAL A 266 15.42 5.02 -3.17
N ILE A 267 16.59 5.02 -3.82
CA ILE A 267 17.67 5.96 -3.52
C ILE A 267 17.19 7.40 -3.66
N MET A 268 16.59 7.75 -4.80
CA MET A 268 16.09 9.10 -5.05
C MET A 268 15.05 9.55 -4.01
N THR A 269 14.11 8.68 -3.64
CA THR A 269 13.06 9.04 -2.66
C THR A 269 13.60 9.13 -1.23
N TRP A 270 14.49 8.24 -0.82
CA TRP A 270 15.11 8.30 0.51
C TRP A 270 16.08 9.48 0.64
N THR A 271 16.97 9.68 -0.34
CA THR A 271 17.88 10.83 -0.36
C THR A 271 17.09 12.14 -0.45
N GLY A 272 16.03 12.19 -1.26
CA GLY A 272 15.13 13.34 -1.30
C GLY A 272 14.50 13.65 0.06
N ALA A 273 13.97 12.64 0.76
CA ALA A 273 13.44 12.79 2.12
C ALA A 273 14.52 13.28 3.11
N PHE A 274 15.71 12.69 3.08
CA PHE A 274 16.83 13.07 3.94
C PHE A 274 17.29 14.51 3.70
N LEU A 275 17.40 14.94 2.43
CA LEU A 275 17.78 16.31 2.09
C LEU A 275 16.67 17.31 2.47
N LEU A 276 15.40 16.98 2.22
CA LEU A 276 14.28 17.81 2.66
C LEU A 276 14.30 18.02 4.17
N HIS A 277 14.54 16.96 4.94
CA HIS A 277 14.63 17.01 6.40
C HIS A 277 15.89 17.78 6.88
N THR A 278 17.03 17.56 6.25
CA THR A 278 18.27 18.33 6.51
C THR A 278 18.03 19.83 6.31
N LEU A 279 17.43 20.21 5.18
CA LEU A 279 17.09 21.61 4.87
C LEU A 279 15.99 22.16 5.76
N TRP A 280 15.11 21.31 6.28
CA TRP A 280 14.09 21.69 7.25
C TRP A 280 14.73 22.15 8.56
N ASN A 281 15.72 21.39 9.04
CA ASN A 281 16.40 21.65 10.31
C ASN A 281 17.58 22.63 10.19
N LEU A 282 17.98 22.99 8.96
CA LEU A 282 19.01 23.97 8.71
C LEU A 282 18.49 25.36 9.09
N ASP A 283 19.15 26.01 10.04
CA ASP A 283 18.85 27.35 10.54
C ASP A 283 19.78 28.40 9.91
N ALA A 284 19.28 29.61 9.65
CA ALA A 284 20.08 30.70 9.08
C ALA A 284 21.30 31.06 9.95
N GLY A 285 21.21 30.85 11.27
CA GLY A 285 22.30 31.04 12.22
C GLY A 285 23.53 30.18 11.93
N ALA A 286 23.36 29.04 11.26
CA ALA A 286 24.48 28.19 10.84
C ALA A 286 25.42 28.88 9.83
N PHE A 287 25.00 30.00 9.23
CA PHE A 287 25.79 30.76 8.26
C PHE A 287 26.45 32.02 8.81
N VAL A 288 26.22 32.35 10.09
CA VAL A 288 26.88 33.49 10.74
C VAL A 288 28.40 33.29 10.71
N GLY A 289 29.13 34.28 10.19
CA GLY A 289 30.58 34.22 10.02
C GLY A 289 31.07 33.43 8.79
N ILE A 290 30.16 32.80 8.03
CA ILE A 290 30.46 32.13 6.76
C ILE A 290 30.07 33.03 5.58
N PHE A 291 28.87 33.63 5.65
CA PHE A 291 28.36 34.54 4.64
C PHE A 291 28.30 35.98 5.14
N PRO A 292 28.22 36.98 4.23
CA PRO A 292 28.00 38.37 4.61
C PRO A 292 26.71 38.53 5.42
N ASP A 293 26.71 39.41 6.42
CA ASP A 293 25.56 39.64 7.31
C ASP A 293 24.26 39.95 6.55
N SER A 294 24.36 40.68 5.43
CA SER A 294 23.20 40.97 4.57
C SER A 294 22.52 39.72 4.02
N VAL A 295 23.32 38.69 3.68
CA VAL A 295 22.82 37.39 3.21
C VAL A 295 22.20 36.61 4.37
N VAL A 296 22.87 36.56 5.53
CA VAL A 296 22.37 35.85 6.71
C VAL A 296 21.04 36.46 7.20
N ILE A 297 20.93 37.79 7.24
CA ILE A 297 19.69 38.50 7.57
C ILE A 297 18.59 38.19 6.55
N PHE A 298 18.92 38.10 5.27
CA PHE A 298 17.95 37.70 4.24
C PHE A 298 17.45 36.27 4.47
N LEU A 299 18.34 35.32 4.79
CA LEU A 299 17.97 33.94 5.13
C LEU A 299 17.06 33.88 6.37
N TYR A 300 17.38 34.61 7.44
CA TYR A 300 16.53 34.74 8.62
C TYR A 300 15.12 35.24 8.29
N ARG A 301 14.99 36.19 7.35
CA ARG A 301 13.67 36.67 6.89
C ARG A 301 12.89 35.60 6.14
N LEU A 302 13.54 34.81 5.28
CA LEU A 302 12.87 33.70 4.59
C LEU A 302 12.37 32.62 5.56
N GLU A 303 13.12 32.37 6.63
CA GLU A 303 12.76 31.42 7.69
C GLU A 303 11.60 31.92 8.54
N SER A 304 11.65 33.18 8.99
CA SER A 304 10.59 33.77 9.83
C SER A 304 9.26 33.92 9.11
N MET A 305 9.28 34.08 7.78
CA MET A 305 8.08 34.13 6.94
C MET A 305 7.53 32.73 6.57
N TYR A 306 8.12 31.65 7.08
CA TYR A 306 7.78 30.27 6.73
C TYR A 306 7.88 29.92 5.24
N ILE A 307 8.51 30.78 4.42
CA ILE A 307 8.66 30.59 2.96
C ILE A 307 9.50 29.34 2.70
N LYS A 308 10.57 29.13 3.47
CA LYS A 308 11.41 27.93 3.41
C LYS A 308 10.55 26.66 3.51
N TYR A 309 9.72 26.57 4.55
CA TYR A 309 8.89 25.39 4.78
C TYR A 309 7.83 25.22 3.69
N ALA A 310 7.21 26.31 3.22
CA ALA A 310 6.25 26.23 2.11
C ALA A 310 6.88 25.64 0.84
N VAL A 311 8.09 26.06 0.48
CA VAL A 311 8.84 25.52 -0.67
C VAL A 311 9.17 24.03 -0.45
N LEU A 312 9.69 23.66 0.72
CA LEU A 312 10.01 22.27 1.04
C LEU A 312 8.78 21.36 1.02
N ILE A 313 7.64 21.82 1.55
CA ILE A 313 6.35 21.11 1.50
C ILE A 313 5.94 20.90 0.04
N LEU A 314 5.99 21.93 -0.80
CA LEU A 314 5.64 21.81 -2.23
C LEU A 314 6.51 20.77 -2.94
N LEU A 315 7.83 20.80 -2.72
CA LEU A 315 8.75 19.82 -3.30
C LEU A 315 8.47 18.39 -2.82
N ALA A 316 8.23 18.21 -1.52
CA ALA A 316 7.88 16.92 -0.92
C ALA A 316 6.60 16.35 -1.54
N TRP A 317 5.57 17.18 -1.71
CA TRP A 317 4.30 16.80 -2.34
C TRP A 317 4.45 16.53 -3.83
N MET A 318 5.24 17.31 -4.57
CA MET A 318 5.52 17.00 -5.98
C MET A 318 6.12 15.60 -6.14
N LEU A 319 7.09 15.25 -5.30
CA LEU A 319 7.71 13.93 -5.30
C LEU A 319 6.73 12.82 -4.88
N LEU A 320 5.89 13.08 -3.87
CA LEU A 320 4.88 12.14 -3.40
C LEU A 320 3.82 11.86 -4.47
N LEU A 321 3.30 12.91 -5.11
CA LEU A 321 2.32 12.79 -6.20
C LEU A 321 2.92 12.04 -7.39
N PHE A 322 4.21 12.21 -7.67
CA PHE A 322 4.93 11.42 -8.67
C PHE A 322 4.96 9.91 -8.32
N VAL A 323 5.32 9.55 -7.09
CA VAL A 323 5.33 8.15 -6.63
C VAL A 323 3.91 7.57 -6.59
N MET A 324 2.93 8.36 -6.12
CA MET A 324 1.52 7.97 -6.07
C MET A 324 0.94 7.74 -7.47
N ARG A 325 1.29 8.57 -8.46
CA ARG A 325 0.93 8.33 -9.87
C ARG A 325 1.47 6.99 -10.37
N LYS A 326 2.73 6.65 -10.06
CA LYS A 326 3.29 5.33 -10.39
C LYS A 326 2.51 4.20 -9.71
N GLY A 327 2.13 4.37 -8.44
CA GLY A 327 1.28 3.43 -7.71
C GLY A 327 -0.10 3.22 -8.34
N ILE A 328 -0.80 4.30 -8.69
CA ILE A 328 -2.11 4.23 -9.36
C ILE A 328 -1.99 3.51 -10.71
N ARG A 329 -0.97 3.84 -11.51
CA ARG A 329 -0.69 3.16 -12.79
C ARG A 329 -0.41 1.67 -12.61
N GLN A 330 0.32 1.29 -11.56
CA GLN A 330 0.52 -0.12 -11.21
C GLN A 330 -0.83 -0.82 -10.96
N MET A 331 -1.74 -0.18 -10.23
CA MET A 331 -3.05 -0.77 -9.89
C MET A 331 -3.96 -0.88 -11.11
N ALA A 332 -3.92 0.12 -11.98
CA ALA A 332 -4.57 0.09 -13.28
C ALA A 332 -4.08 -1.09 -14.14
N ALA A 333 -2.76 -1.29 -14.22
CA ALA A 333 -2.16 -2.40 -14.96
C ALA A 333 -2.56 -3.77 -14.39
N VAL A 334 -2.50 -3.93 -13.06
CA VAL A 334 -2.91 -5.16 -12.37
C VAL A 334 -4.37 -5.47 -12.68
N SER A 335 -5.29 -4.53 -12.46
CA SER A 335 -6.71 -4.77 -12.70
C SER A 335 -7.03 -5.06 -14.17
N ARG A 336 -6.33 -4.46 -15.13
CA ARG A 336 -6.46 -4.81 -16.56
C ARG A 336 -6.03 -6.25 -16.84
N LEU A 337 -4.89 -6.69 -16.30
CA LEU A 337 -4.40 -8.05 -16.48
C LEU A 337 -5.40 -9.10 -15.97
N TYR A 338 -6.09 -8.83 -14.86
CA TYR A 338 -7.11 -9.72 -14.30
C TYR A 338 -8.50 -9.51 -14.93
N GLY A 339 -8.84 -8.29 -15.34
CA GLY A 339 -10.13 -7.90 -15.92
C GLY A 339 -10.29 -8.30 -17.38
N SER A 340 -9.24 -8.25 -18.20
CA SER A 340 -9.26 -8.80 -19.56
C SER A 340 -9.37 -10.32 -19.57
N GLY A 341 -8.88 -10.98 -18.51
CA GLY A 341 -9.11 -12.40 -18.26
C GLY A 341 -10.55 -12.75 -17.85
N ALA A 342 -11.28 -11.81 -17.25
CA ALA A 342 -12.66 -11.99 -16.79
C ALA A 342 -13.72 -11.58 -17.83
N ALA A 343 -13.42 -10.60 -18.69
CA ALA A 343 -14.33 -10.16 -19.76
C ALA A 343 -14.53 -11.21 -20.87
N ALA A 344 -13.59 -12.15 -21.04
CA ALA A 344 -13.76 -13.31 -21.90
C ALA A 344 -14.55 -14.47 -21.23
N ALA A 345 -14.97 -14.30 -19.96
CA ALA A 345 -15.54 -15.35 -19.14
C ALA A 345 -16.83 -14.91 -18.42
N GLN A 346 -17.76 -14.27 -19.11
CA GLN A 346 -19.16 -14.20 -18.64
C GLN A 346 -20.12 -14.32 -19.83
N PRO A 347 -20.97 -15.35 -19.83
CA PRO A 347 -22.40 -15.10 -19.92
C PRO A 347 -23.10 -15.40 -18.58
N ALA A 348 -24.09 -14.56 -18.31
CA ALA A 348 -25.03 -14.52 -17.20
C ALA A 348 -25.30 -15.84 -16.44
N VAL A 349 -25.08 -15.80 -15.13
CA VAL A 349 -25.78 -16.67 -14.17
C VAL A 349 -26.72 -15.78 -13.37
N GLN A 350 -27.94 -15.62 -13.88
CA GLN A 350 -29.08 -15.26 -13.05
C GLN A 350 -30.29 -16.07 -13.53
N ALA A 351 -30.87 -16.81 -12.60
CA ALA A 351 -32.11 -17.60 -12.69
C ALA A 351 -32.13 -18.80 -13.64
N ARG A 352 -31.79 -19.99 -13.11
CA ARG A 352 -32.71 -21.15 -13.03
C ARG A 352 -32.00 -22.38 -12.47
N GLN A 353 -32.22 -22.64 -11.18
CA GLN A 353 -32.45 -24.02 -10.74
C GLN A 353 -33.82 -24.42 -11.29
N SER A 354 -33.86 -25.12 -12.42
CA SER A 354 -34.96 -26.01 -12.84
C SER A 354 -34.63 -26.64 -14.18
N ALA A 355 -34.67 -27.96 -14.20
CA ALA A 355 -34.70 -28.87 -15.34
C ALA A 355 -33.47 -28.86 -16.27
N LEU A 356 -32.80 -30.03 -16.35
CA LEU A 356 -31.99 -30.43 -17.49
C LEU A 356 -32.82 -30.36 -18.78
N PRO A 357 -32.26 -29.78 -19.85
CA PRO A 357 -32.32 -30.47 -21.13
C PRO A 357 -30.94 -30.54 -21.79
N GLN A 358 -30.62 -31.73 -22.29
CA GLN A 358 -29.52 -31.95 -23.23
C GLN A 358 -29.71 -31.08 -24.48
N ARG A 359 -28.66 -30.36 -24.90
CA ARG A 359 -28.51 -29.79 -26.25
C ARG A 359 -27.05 -29.95 -26.72
N PRO A 360 -26.81 -30.03 -28.04
CA PRO A 360 -25.75 -30.85 -28.62
C PRO A 360 -24.41 -30.12 -28.82
N ASP A 361 -23.34 -30.92 -28.74
CA ASP A 361 -22.04 -30.84 -29.45
C ASP A 361 -21.33 -29.48 -29.58
N LEU A 362 -20.66 -29.05 -28.49
CA LEU A 362 -19.43 -28.28 -28.63
C LEU A 362 -18.25 -29.26 -28.60
N ALA A 363 -17.56 -29.40 -29.73
CA ALA A 363 -16.38 -30.26 -29.82
C ALA A 363 -15.33 -29.83 -28.77
N PRO A 364 -14.76 -30.78 -28.00
CA PRO A 364 -13.75 -30.47 -26.99
C PRO A 364 -12.47 -29.93 -27.65
N VAL A 365 -11.88 -28.88 -27.05
CA VAL A 365 -10.63 -28.26 -27.53
C VAL A 365 -9.42 -29.14 -27.24
N LEU A 366 -9.44 -29.87 -26.13
CA LEU A 366 -8.43 -30.89 -25.79
C LEU A 366 -8.99 -31.85 -24.73
N THR A 367 -8.40 -33.04 -24.68
CA THR A 367 -8.65 -34.05 -23.63
C THR A 367 -7.44 -34.13 -22.72
N VAL A 368 -7.65 -34.00 -21.41
CA VAL A 368 -6.62 -34.28 -20.39
C VAL A 368 -6.91 -35.62 -19.76
N LYS A 369 -6.04 -36.60 -19.96
CA LYS A 369 -6.11 -37.91 -19.31
C LYS A 369 -5.23 -37.90 -18.06
N ALA A 370 -5.80 -38.29 -16.93
CA ALA A 370 -5.06 -38.55 -15.71
C ALA A 370 -4.54 -40.00 -15.75
N SER A 371 -3.21 -40.15 -15.76
CA SER A 371 -2.54 -41.46 -15.85
C SER A 371 -1.67 -41.77 -14.63
N GLY A 372 -1.58 -40.86 -13.66
CA GLY A 372 -0.94 -41.10 -12.36
C GLY A 372 -1.79 -41.88 -11.37
N ASN A 373 -1.25 -42.14 -10.17
CA ASN A 373 -1.95 -42.85 -9.08
C ASN A 373 -3.20 -42.11 -8.61
N VAL A 374 -3.19 -40.78 -8.76
CA VAL A 374 -4.29 -39.90 -8.40
C VAL A 374 -5.16 -39.65 -9.62
N ASN A 375 -6.47 -39.92 -9.51
CA ASN A 375 -7.44 -39.84 -10.61
C ASN A 375 -7.18 -40.78 -11.80
N HIS A 376 -6.47 -41.90 -11.59
CA HIS A 376 -6.15 -42.88 -12.63
C HIS A 376 -7.37 -43.24 -13.49
N GLY A 377 -7.24 -43.12 -14.81
CA GLY A 377 -8.28 -43.45 -15.77
C GLY A 377 -9.35 -42.36 -15.99
N ARG A 378 -9.31 -41.25 -15.25
CA ARG A 378 -10.22 -40.12 -15.49
C ARG A 378 -9.75 -39.28 -16.67
N SER A 379 -10.72 -38.85 -17.49
CA SER A 379 -10.51 -37.92 -18.60
C SER A 379 -11.30 -36.65 -18.35
N TYR A 380 -10.67 -35.51 -18.59
CA TYR A 380 -11.26 -34.19 -18.42
C TYR A 380 -11.26 -33.48 -19.77
N LEU A 381 -12.40 -32.90 -20.13
CA LEU A 381 -12.57 -32.21 -21.41
C LEU A 381 -12.48 -30.70 -21.18
N LEU A 382 -11.60 -30.05 -21.92
CA LEU A 382 -11.62 -28.59 -22.02
C LEU A 382 -12.57 -28.21 -23.15
N VAL A 383 -13.71 -27.63 -22.80
CA VAL A 383 -14.63 -27.04 -23.77
C VAL A 383 -14.34 -25.54 -23.95
N PRO A 384 -14.68 -24.95 -25.11
CA PRO A 384 -14.47 -23.52 -25.34
C PRO A 384 -15.07 -22.66 -24.23
N GLY A 385 -14.32 -21.65 -23.77
CA GLY A 385 -14.76 -20.72 -22.71
C GLY A 385 -14.72 -21.27 -21.28
N LYS A 386 -14.24 -22.51 -21.06
CA LYS A 386 -13.99 -23.08 -19.73
C LYS A 386 -12.49 -23.20 -19.45
N SER A 387 -12.14 -23.47 -18.20
CA SER A 387 -10.80 -23.85 -17.77
C SER A 387 -10.84 -25.14 -16.97
N LEU A 388 -9.75 -25.91 -17.03
CA LEU A 388 -9.49 -27.04 -16.15
C LEU A 388 -8.56 -26.56 -15.03
N VAL A 389 -9.10 -26.43 -13.84
CA VAL A 389 -8.40 -25.99 -12.64
C VAL A 389 -8.10 -27.21 -11.78
N PHE A 390 -6.82 -27.47 -11.55
CA PHE A 390 -6.31 -28.60 -10.80
C PHE A 390 -6.02 -28.17 -9.37
N GLY A 391 -6.42 -28.96 -8.39
CA GLY A 391 -6.15 -28.64 -6.99
C GLY A 391 -6.91 -29.52 -6.00
N ARG A 392 -6.68 -29.32 -4.71
CA ARG A 392 -7.33 -30.09 -3.64
C ARG A 392 -8.69 -29.57 -3.19
N ASP A 393 -9.06 -28.35 -3.58
CA ASP A 393 -10.29 -27.69 -3.12
C ASP A 393 -11.42 -27.85 -4.15
N PRO A 394 -12.44 -28.69 -3.90
CA PRO A 394 -13.53 -28.93 -4.85
C PRO A 394 -14.43 -27.71 -5.09
N ALA A 395 -14.39 -26.69 -4.22
CA ALA A 395 -15.14 -25.45 -4.46
C ALA A 395 -14.46 -24.55 -5.50
N ARG A 396 -13.18 -24.80 -5.80
CA ARG A 396 -12.34 -23.93 -6.65
C ARG A 396 -11.62 -24.66 -7.78
N ALA A 397 -11.51 -25.98 -7.70
CA ALA A 397 -10.91 -26.85 -8.70
C ALA A 397 -11.96 -27.81 -9.26
N ASN A 398 -11.99 -27.98 -10.58
CA ASN A 398 -12.84 -28.96 -11.28
C ASN A 398 -12.05 -30.21 -11.70
N VAL A 399 -10.73 -30.20 -11.55
CA VAL A 399 -9.86 -31.38 -11.57
C VAL A 399 -9.32 -31.60 -10.16
N THR A 400 -10.17 -32.19 -9.32
CA THR A 400 -9.89 -32.31 -7.89
C THR A 400 -8.98 -33.50 -7.60
N VAL A 401 -7.95 -33.25 -6.80
CA VAL A 401 -7.06 -34.27 -6.23
C VAL A 401 -7.47 -34.52 -4.77
N PRO A 402 -7.47 -35.76 -4.26
CA PRO A 402 -7.70 -36.10 -2.86
C PRO A 402 -7.08 -35.08 -1.88
N PRO A 403 -7.86 -34.56 -0.91
CA PRO A 403 -7.43 -33.48 -0.01
C PRO A 403 -6.15 -33.77 0.79
N ASP A 404 -5.88 -35.05 1.05
CA ASP A 404 -4.75 -35.61 1.79
C ASP A 404 -3.47 -35.75 0.94
N THR A 405 -3.54 -35.51 -0.38
CA THR A 405 -2.38 -35.60 -1.26
C THR A 405 -1.38 -34.49 -0.93
N ARG A 406 -0.26 -34.89 -0.31
CA ARG A 406 0.81 -33.96 0.09
C ARG A 406 1.37 -33.23 -1.13
N GLY A 407 1.66 -31.95 -0.94
CA GLY A 407 2.31 -31.11 -1.94
C GLY A 407 1.37 -30.38 -2.91
N ILE A 408 0.06 -30.72 -2.95
CA ILE A 408 -0.89 -30.12 -3.89
C ILE A 408 -1.68 -28.97 -3.23
N SER A 409 -1.59 -27.77 -3.79
CA SER A 409 -2.31 -26.57 -3.33
C SER A 409 -3.82 -26.62 -3.62
N ALA A 410 -4.61 -25.81 -2.90
CA ALA A 410 -6.07 -25.68 -3.09
C ALA A 410 -6.45 -25.40 -4.55
N VAL A 411 -5.70 -24.49 -5.18
CA VAL A 411 -5.66 -24.26 -6.61
C VAL A 411 -4.19 -24.33 -7.01
N HIS A 412 -3.82 -25.36 -7.76
CA HIS A 412 -2.43 -25.71 -8.07
C HIS A 412 -2.02 -25.20 -9.45
N CYS A 413 -2.70 -25.64 -10.50
CA CYS A 413 -2.48 -25.19 -11.86
C CYS A 413 -3.79 -25.07 -12.63
N GLU A 414 -3.74 -24.45 -13.79
CA GLU A 414 -4.89 -24.23 -14.65
C GLU A 414 -4.51 -24.47 -16.11
N ILE A 415 -5.36 -25.18 -16.85
CA ILE A 415 -5.33 -25.23 -18.31
C ILE A 415 -6.51 -24.43 -18.85
N LYS A 416 -6.24 -23.50 -19.76
CA LYS A 416 -7.27 -22.71 -20.44
C LYS A 416 -6.84 -22.34 -21.85
N VAL A 417 -7.78 -21.91 -22.68
CA VAL A 417 -7.46 -21.37 -24.01
C VAL A 417 -7.14 -19.88 -23.88
N LYS A 418 -6.00 -19.45 -24.42
CA LYS A 418 -5.60 -18.04 -24.53
C LYS A 418 -5.16 -17.77 -25.97
N ASP A 419 -5.74 -16.75 -26.59
CA ASP A 419 -5.45 -16.37 -27.99
C ASP A 419 -5.61 -17.55 -28.97
N GLY A 420 -6.64 -18.38 -28.76
CA GLY A 420 -6.92 -19.57 -29.58
C GLY A 420 -6.02 -20.78 -29.30
N VAL A 421 -5.06 -20.67 -28.38
CA VAL A 421 -4.11 -21.75 -28.06
C VAL A 421 -4.29 -22.22 -26.62
N PRO A 422 -4.35 -23.55 -26.36
CA PRO A 422 -4.32 -24.05 -24.99
C PRO A 422 -3.01 -23.70 -24.28
N VAL A 423 -3.12 -23.19 -23.05
CA VAL A 423 -1.98 -22.86 -22.20
C VAL A 423 -2.10 -23.54 -20.84
N LEU A 424 -0.97 -24.02 -20.32
CA LEU A 424 -0.81 -24.52 -18.94
C LEU A 424 -0.18 -23.41 -18.09
N ILE A 425 -0.77 -23.17 -16.91
CA ILE A 425 -0.36 -22.09 -16.00
C ILE A 425 -0.25 -22.65 -14.58
N ASP A 426 0.92 -22.55 -13.95
CA ASP A 426 1.04 -22.78 -12.52
C ASP A 426 0.41 -21.60 -11.75
N ARG A 427 -0.51 -21.85 -10.83
CA ARG A 427 -1.25 -20.81 -10.10
C ARG A 427 -0.52 -20.39 -8.82
N ASN A 428 0.81 -20.33 -8.87
CA ASN A 428 1.70 -20.11 -7.74
C ASN A 428 1.53 -21.19 -6.68
N SER A 429 1.61 -22.45 -7.13
CA SER A 429 1.52 -23.62 -6.26
C SER A 429 2.73 -23.70 -5.32
N SER A 430 2.56 -24.36 -4.18
CA SER A 430 3.60 -24.42 -3.15
C SER A 430 4.81 -25.27 -3.56
N TYR A 431 4.59 -26.34 -4.33
CA TYR A 431 5.64 -27.29 -4.74
C TYR A 431 5.94 -27.25 -6.24
N GLY A 432 5.14 -26.55 -7.03
CA GLY A 432 5.36 -26.36 -8.46
C GLY A 432 4.63 -27.37 -9.34
N THR A 433 4.33 -26.88 -10.55
CA THR A 433 3.94 -27.69 -11.72
C THR A 433 5.16 -27.89 -12.60
N PHE A 434 5.31 -29.07 -13.18
CA PHE A 434 6.49 -29.42 -13.98
C PHE A 434 6.08 -30.15 -15.27
N PHE A 435 6.84 -29.94 -16.35
CA PHE A 435 6.77 -30.81 -17.53
C PHE A 435 7.51 -32.12 -17.29
N SER A 436 7.21 -33.15 -18.10
CA SER A 436 7.83 -34.48 -17.96
C SER A 436 9.35 -34.51 -18.14
N ASN A 437 9.94 -33.48 -18.74
CA ASN A 437 11.40 -33.29 -18.85
C ASN A 437 12.03 -32.70 -17.57
N GLY A 438 11.25 -32.50 -16.49
CA GLY A 438 11.71 -31.92 -15.23
C GLY A 438 11.69 -30.39 -15.20
N GLN A 439 11.32 -29.71 -16.30
CA GLN A 439 11.22 -28.26 -16.34
C GLN A 439 10.08 -27.78 -15.44
N LYS A 440 10.42 -26.98 -14.42
CA LYS A 440 9.44 -26.28 -13.58
C LYS A 440 8.80 -25.13 -14.34
N LEU A 441 7.49 -24.98 -14.22
CA LEU A 441 6.77 -23.83 -14.76
C LEU A 441 6.93 -22.63 -13.82
N GLU A 442 7.20 -21.46 -14.40
CA GLU A 442 7.22 -20.21 -13.66
C GLU A 442 5.81 -19.81 -13.17
N PRO A 443 5.66 -19.37 -11.91
CA PRO A 443 4.36 -18.99 -11.35
C PRO A 443 3.62 -17.95 -12.19
N ASN A 444 2.38 -18.26 -12.55
CA ASN A 444 1.46 -17.43 -13.35
C ASN A 444 1.93 -17.11 -14.78
N VAL A 445 2.93 -17.82 -15.30
CA VAL A 445 3.37 -17.70 -16.69
C VAL A 445 2.63 -18.73 -17.56
N PRO A 446 1.98 -18.32 -18.67
CA PRO A 446 1.31 -19.25 -19.56
C PRO A 446 2.27 -19.95 -20.53
N TYR A 447 2.31 -21.27 -20.46
CA TYR A 447 3.08 -22.12 -21.37
C TYR A 447 2.14 -22.71 -22.42
N LYS A 448 2.42 -22.44 -23.69
CA LYS A 448 1.63 -22.96 -24.82
C LYS A 448 1.77 -24.49 -24.90
N ILE A 449 0.64 -25.17 -24.98
CA ILE A 449 0.59 -26.62 -25.18
C ILE A 449 0.53 -26.87 -26.69
N LYS A 450 1.46 -27.65 -27.22
CA LYS A 450 1.49 -28.09 -28.62
C LYS A 450 1.58 -29.61 -28.66
N GLY A 451 0.65 -30.27 -29.35
CA GLY A 451 0.62 -31.73 -29.47
C GLY A 451 0.42 -32.42 -28.12
N ARG A 452 0.98 -33.62 -27.97
CA ARG A 452 0.87 -34.43 -26.75
C ARG A 452 1.88 -33.94 -25.71
N VAL A 453 1.40 -33.46 -24.56
CA VAL A 453 2.25 -32.92 -23.48
C VAL A 453 1.95 -33.63 -22.18
N ARG A 454 2.99 -34.00 -21.44
CA ARG A 454 2.87 -34.57 -20.09
C ARG A 454 3.41 -33.60 -19.05
N PHE A 455 2.66 -33.44 -17.95
CA PHE A 455 3.03 -32.59 -16.83
C PHE A 455 2.65 -33.26 -15.51
N TYR A 456 3.26 -32.84 -14.40
CA TYR A 456 2.95 -33.37 -13.06
C TYR A 456 2.89 -32.27 -12.00
N LEU A 457 2.16 -32.56 -10.93
CA LEU A 457 1.91 -31.65 -9.81
C LEU A 457 2.69 -32.08 -8.58
N ALA A 458 3.66 -31.29 -8.14
CA ALA A 458 4.55 -31.54 -7.00
C ALA A 458 5.44 -32.81 -7.09
N ASP A 459 4.87 -33.97 -7.39
CA ASP A 459 5.51 -35.27 -7.46
C ASP A 459 5.23 -35.93 -8.83
N PRO A 460 6.22 -36.56 -9.49
CA PRO A 460 6.03 -37.27 -10.75
C PRO A 460 4.93 -38.34 -10.74
N LYS A 461 4.52 -38.85 -9.58
CA LYS A 461 3.38 -39.78 -9.43
C LYS A 461 2.02 -39.14 -9.72
N ASN A 462 1.93 -37.81 -9.67
CA ASN A 462 0.71 -37.02 -9.93
C ASN A 462 0.72 -36.42 -11.33
N TYR A 463 0.96 -37.26 -12.34
CA TYR A 463 1.09 -36.80 -13.72
C TYR A 463 -0.22 -36.88 -14.51
N PHE A 464 -0.34 -35.95 -15.46
CA PHE A 464 -1.43 -35.79 -16.39
C PHE A 464 -0.86 -35.73 -17.81
N GLU A 465 -1.61 -36.30 -18.75
CA GLU A 465 -1.27 -36.32 -20.15
C GLU A 465 -2.33 -35.55 -20.94
N ILE A 466 -1.88 -34.60 -21.74
CA ILE A 466 -2.73 -33.76 -22.58
C ILE A 466 -2.66 -34.31 -24.00
N ASP A 467 -3.83 -34.57 -24.58
CA ASP A 467 -3.99 -34.86 -26.00
C ASP A 467 -4.80 -33.73 -26.65
N VAL A 468 -4.15 -33.00 -27.56
CA VAL A 468 -4.72 -31.85 -28.26
C VAL A 468 -5.50 -32.28 -29.53
N ASN A 469 -5.49 -33.58 -29.87
CA ASN A 469 -6.31 -34.09 -30.96
C ASN A 469 -7.69 -34.53 -30.44
N PRO A 470 -8.80 -34.15 -31.10
CA PRO A 470 -10.13 -34.67 -30.74
C PRO A 470 -10.16 -36.20 -30.96
N PRO A 471 -10.90 -36.96 -30.13
CA PRO A 471 -11.10 -38.38 -30.40
C PRO A 471 -11.69 -38.56 -31.80
N LYS A 472 -11.04 -39.36 -32.64
CA LYS A 472 -11.67 -39.86 -33.87
C LYS A 472 -12.87 -40.68 -33.44
N GLY A 473 -14.07 -40.26 -33.84
CA GLY A 473 -15.31 -40.96 -33.53
C GLY A 473 -15.29 -42.39 -34.07
N HIS A 474 -15.76 -43.32 -33.24
CA HIS A 474 -16.32 -44.60 -33.66
C HIS A 474 -17.79 -44.60 -33.32
#